data_AF-A0A3C1VH44-F1
#
_entry.id   AF-A0A3C1VH44-F1
#
_cell.length_a   1.000
_cell.length_b   1.000
_cell.length_c   1.000
_cell.angle_alpha   90.00
_cell.angle_beta   90.00
_cell.angle_gamma   90.00
#
_symmetry.space_group_name_H-M   'P 1'
#
loop_
_entity.id
_entity.type
_entity.pdbx_description
1 polymer ?
#
loop_
_entity_poly.entity_id
_entity_poly.type
_entity_poly.pdbx_seq_one_letter_code
_entity_poly.pdbx_strand_id
1 'polypeptide(L)' 'MSEGYCVKCKAKKEISNGVEETMKNGRKAIKGKCPTCGTVMFKILGKSAAAPVASNPPPAS' A
#
# COMPACT_ATOMS: atom_id res chain seq x y z
N MET A 1 -3.25 -6.89 3.70
CA MET A 1 -2.33 -5.79 4.00
C MET A 1 -2.47 -4.68 2.95
N SER A 2 -2.00 -3.47 3.23
CA SER A 2 -2.12 -2.33 2.32
C SER A 2 -1.24 -2.52 1.07
N GLU A 3 -1.83 -2.91 -0.06
CA GLU A 3 -1.09 -3.07 -1.31
C GLU A 3 -0.85 -1.72 -1.99
N GLY A 4 0.38 -1.48 -2.44
CA GLY A 4 0.80 -0.31 -3.20
C GLY A 4 1.47 -0.71 -4.51
N TYR A 5 1.52 0.22 -5.46
CA TYR A 5 2.26 0.03 -6.70
C TYR A 5 3.69 0.53 -6.53
N CYS A 6 4.66 -0.37 -6.69
CA CYS A 6 6.07 0.00 -6.66
C CYS A 6 6.52 0.36 -8.07
N VAL A 7 6.85 1.63 -8.31
CA VAL A 7 7.35 2.10 -9.61
C VAL A 7 8.70 1.49 -10.00
N LYS A 8 9.51 1.11 -9.00
CA LYS A 8 10.82 0.49 -9.21
C LYS A 8 10.68 -0.97 -9.66
N CYS A 9 9.76 -1.70 -9.02
CA CYS A 9 9.46 -3.09 -9.39
C CYS A 9 8.43 -3.20 -10.51
N LYS A 10 7.78 -2.09 -10.89
CA LYS A 10 6.63 -2.03 -11.81
C LYS A 10 5.54 -3.07 -11.50
N ALA A 11 5.32 -3.32 -10.22
CA ALA A 11 4.44 -4.36 -9.73
C ALA A 11 3.66 -3.88 -8.50
N LYS A 12 2.46 -4.44 -8.31
CA LYS A 12 1.72 -4.31 -7.06
C LYS A 12 2.38 -5.18 -6.00
N LYS A 13 2.68 -4.58 -4.86
CA LYS A 13 3.32 -5.24 -3.72
C LYS A 13 2.70 -4.72 -2.43
N GLU A 14 2.83 -5.50 -1.39
CA GLU A 14 2.49 -5.05 -0.05
C GLU A 14 3.36 -3.87 0.38
N ILE A 15 2.78 -2.88 1.04
CA ILE A 15 3.51 -1.77 1.64
C ILE A 15 3.99 -2.21 3.03
N SER A 16 5.31 -2.34 3.19
CA SER A 16 5.95 -2.56 4.48
C SER A 16 6.09 -1.26 5.26
N ASN A 17 5.92 -1.31 6.58
CA ASN A 17 5.96 -0.13 7.45
C ASN A 17 4.98 0.98 6.99
N GLY A 18 3.79 0.59 6.55
CA GLY A 18 2.76 1.51 6.10
C GLY A 18 2.15 2.28 7.27
N VAL A 19 2.35 3.60 7.29
CA VAL A 19 1.78 4.53 8.28
C VAL A 19 0.73 5.40 7.61
N GLU A 20 -0.43 5.52 8.24
CA GLU A 20 -1.49 6.42 7.77
C GLU A 20 -1.11 7.89 8.04
N GLU A 21 -1.09 8.68 6.98
CA GLU A 21 -0.85 10.11 7.00
C GLU A 21 -2.00 10.82 6.28
N THR A 22 -2.49 11.91 6.86
CA THR A 22 -3.51 12.73 6.21
C THR A 22 -2.82 13.83 5.42
N MET A 23 -2.95 13.82 4.10
CA MET A 23 -2.37 14.85 3.25
C MET A 23 -3.03 16.21 3.50
N LYS A 24 -2.30 17.28 3.21
CA LYS A 24 -2.78 18.68 3.32
C LYS A 24 -4.09 18.93 2.57
N ASN A 25 -4.40 18.14 1.54
CA ASN A 25 -5.63 18.22 0.76
C ASN A 25 -6.83 17.45 1.38
N GLY A 26 -6.73 17.06 2.66
CA GLY A 26 -7.78 16.34 3.39
C GLY A 26 -7.99 14.88 2.99
N ARG A 27 -7.09 14.31 2.18
CA ARG A 27 -7.14 12.91 1.73
C ARG A 27 -6.23 12.06 2.62
N LYS A 28 -6.72 10.89 3.03
CA LYS A 28 -5.93 9.90 3.78
C LYS A 28 -4.99 9.19 2.80
N ALA A 29 -3.78 8.87 3.23
CA ALA A 29 -2.84 8.06 2.47
C ALA A 29 -2.02 7.20 3.42
N ILE A 30 -1.56 6.04 2.95
CA ILE A 30 -0.62 5.19 3.66
C ILE A 30 0.75 5.41 3.04
N LYS A 31 1.71 5.88 3.84
CA LYS A 31 3.11 6.02 3.49
C LYS A 31 3.88 4.83 4.03
N GLY A 32 4.56 4.07 3.19
CA GLY A 32 5.46 3.03 3.63
C GLY A 32 6.56 2.76 2.63
N LYS A 33 7.10 1.55 2.61
CA LYS A 33 8.23 1.15 1.77
C LYS A 33 7.96 -0.16 1.05
N CYS A 34 8.57 -0.32 -0.11
CA CYS A 34 8.59 -1.59 -0.82
C CYS A 34 9.44 -2.61 -0.05
N PRO A 35 8.93 -3.80 0.29
CA PRO A 35 9.73 -4.86 0.92
C PRO A 35 10.86 -5.37 0.01
N THR A 36 10.70 -5.23 -1.30
CA THR A 36 11.66 -5.80 -2.27
C THR A 36 12.81 -4.85 -2.59
N CYS A 37 12.53 -3.56 -2.79
CA CYS A 37 13.55 -2.60 -3.21
C CYS A 37 13.75 -1.43 -2.24
N GLY A 38 13.04 -1.40 -1.11
CA GLY A 38 13.13 -0.35 -0.10
C GLY A 38 12.60 1.02 -0.53
N THR A 39 12.12 1.17 -1.77
CA THR A 39 11.62 2.44 -2.30
C THR A 39 10.38 2.89 -1.54
N VAL A 40 10.29 4.19 -1.23
CA VAL A 40 9.13 4.76 -0.54
C VAL A 40 7.91 4.68 -1.46
N MET A 41 6.80 4.17 -0.91
CA MET A 41 5.53 3.96 -1.60
C MET A 41 4.41 4.68 -0.85
N PHE A 42 3.46 5.21 -1.62
CA PHE A 42 2.28 5.89 -1.07
C PHE A 42 1.01 5.25 -1.66
N LYS A 43 0.04 4.90 -0.81
CA LYS A 43 -1.30 4.43 -1.21
C LYS A 43 -2.32 5.45 -0.77
N ILE A 44 -2.97 6.12 -1.71
CA ILE A 44 -4.00 7.11 -1.40
C ILE A 44 -5.29 6.37 -1.02
N LEU A 45 -5.77 6.57 0.20
CA LEU A 45 -7.07 6.15 0.69
C LEU A 45 -8.06 7.25 0.28
N GLY A 46 -8.72 7.08 -0.88
CA GLY A 46 -9.72 8.01 -1.38
C GLY A 46 -10.88 8.22 -0.39
N LYS A 47 -11.59 9.36 -0.51
CA LYS A 47 -12.80 9.63 0.28
C LYS A 47 -13.88 8.60 -0.14
N SER A 48 -14.25 7.73 0.80
CA SER A 48 -15.38 6.80 0.75
C SER A 48 -15.32 5.70 -0.32
N ALA A 49 -14.86 4.52 0.09
CA ALA A 49 -15.63 3.28 0.08
C ALA A 49 -14.75 2.14 0.63
N ALA A 50 -15.24 1.47 1.69
CA ALA A 50 -14.94 0.06 1.91
C ALA A 50 -15.24 -0.71 0.61
N ALA A 51 -14.55 -1.76 0.19
CA ALA A 51 -14.03 -2.87 0.97
C ALA A 51 -12.97 -3.65 0.11
N PRO A 52 -12.63 -4.92 0.40
CA PRO A 52 -11.31 -5.30 0.89
C PRO A 52 -10.53 -6.13 -0.14
N VAL A 53 -9.20 -6.10 -0.10
CA VAL A 53 -8.43 -7.26 -0.54
C VAL A 53 -7.33 -7.51 0.49
N ALA A 54 -7.71 -8.29 1.50
CA ALA A 54 -6.82 -9.30 2.00
C ALA A 54 -6.60 -10.30 0.85
N SER A 55 -5.60 -10.04 0.01
CA SER A 55 -5.00 -11.09 -0.81
C SER A 55 -4.29 -12.03 0.14
N ASN A 56 -4.94 -13.12 0.53
CA ASN A 56 -4.24 -14.38 0.73
C ASN A 56 -4.72 -15.31 -0.39
N PRO A 57 -3.80 -16.09 -0.96
CA PRO A 57 -3.56 -17.37 -0.30
C PRO A 57 -2.09 -17.54 0.11
N PRO A 58 -1.79 -18.21 1.23
CA PRO A 58 -0.49 -18.83 1.41
C PRO A 58 -0.27 -19.88 0.30
N PRO A 59 0.88 -19.93 -0.38
CA PRO A 59 1.25 -21.11 -1.13
C PRO A 59 1.68 -22.15 -0.11
N ALA A 60 0.85 -23.16 0.15
CA ALA A 60 1.29 -24.34 0.87
C ALA A 60 0.61 -25.57 0.28
N SER A 61 1.49 -26.46 -0.17
CA SER A 61 1.32 -27.74 -0.85
C SER A 61 0.49 -28.77 -0.09
#